data_AF-A0A397HEU1-F1
#
_entry.id   AF-A0A397HEU1-F1
#
_cell.length_a   1.000
_cell.length_b   1.000
_cell.length_c   1.000
_cell.angle_alpha   90.00
_cell.angle_beta   90.00
_cell.angle_gamma   90.00
#
_symmetry.space_group_name_H-M   'P 1'
#
loop_
_entity.id
_entity.type
_entity.pdbx_description
1 polymer ?
#
loop_
_entity_poly.entity_id
_entity_poly.type
_entity_poly.pdbx_seq_one_letter_code
_entity_poly.pdbx_strand_id
1 'polypeptide(L)'
;MLDILIGREQFLAFYLTSGMMASCASHVISLKFKNWKNIRPSLGASGAIYACLSLVAVEFPEASVFLIFLPFFPIKIIHALPALIAFDIFGIISGKTIFDHVAHLSGALFGLYYSQYGKELYKEAAIALRKF
;
A
#
# COMPACT_ATOMS: atom_id res chain seq x y z
N MET A 1 -5.74 0.04 -14.72
CA MET A 1 -6.67 1.05 -14.16
C MET A 1 -5.92 2.25 -13.60
N LEU A 2 -5.07 2.08 -12.57
CA LEU A 2 -4.31 3.20 -12.00
C LEU A 2 -3.31 3.81 -12.99
N ASP A 3 -2.62 2.98 -13.76
CA ASP A 3 -1.74 3.39 -14.86
C ASP A 3 -2.43 4.28 -15.92
N ILE A 4 -3.73 4.07 -16.14
CA ILE A 4 -4.54 4.91 -17.02
C ILE A 4 -4.92 6.23 -16.33
N LEU A 5 -5.20 6.19 -15.02
CA LEU A 5 -5.58 7.36 -14.23
C LEU A 5 -4.43 8.37 -14.05
N ILE A 6 -3.25 7.88 -13.65
CA ILE A 6 -2.10 8.74 -13.31
C ILE A 6 -0.97 8.68 -14.35
N GLY A 7 -1.07 7.83 -15.37
CA GLY A 7 0.02 7.61 -16.33
C GLY A 7 0.99 6.52 -15.87
N ARG A 8 1.67 5.89 -16.84
CA ARG A 8 2.48 4.68 -16.61
C ARG A 8 3.73 4.96 -15.78
N GLU A 9 4.39 6.07 -16.06
CA GLU A 9 5.61 6.51 -15.41
C GLU A 9 5.33 6.89 -13.94
N GLN A 10 4.26 7.66 -13.72
CA GLN A 10 3.81 8.05 -12.38
C GLN A 10 3.37 6.82 -11.58
N PHE A 11 2.64 5.89 -12.20
CA PHE A 11 2.24 4.63 -11.57
C PHE A 11 3.43 3.76 -11.18
N LEU A 12 4.42 3.59 -12.07
CA LEU A 12 5.64 2.84 -11.78
C LEU A 12 6.41 3.46 -10.61
N ALA A 13 6.57 4.79 -10.62
CA ALA A 13 7.22 5.51 -9.52
C ALA A 13 6.46 5.30 -8.20
N PHE A 14 5.14 5.50 -8.21
CA PHE A 14 4.27 5.25 -7.06
C PHE A 14 4.40 3.82 -6.52
N TYR A 15 4.36 2.81 -7.39
CA TYR A 15 4.42 1.41 -7.00
C TYR A 15 5.77 1.05 -6.37
N LEU A 16 6.88 1.47 -6.98
CA LEU A 16 8.23 1.20 -6.46
C LEU A 16 8.49 1.96 -5.15
N THR A 17 8.11 3.23 -5.08
CA THR A 17 8.29 4.03 -3.85
C THR A 17 7.45 3.50 -2.71
N SER A 18 6.19 3.13 -2.95
CA SER A 18 5.32 2.56 -1.91
C SER A 18 5.85 1.21 -1.39
N GLY A 19 6.33 0.33 -2.28
CA GLY A 19 6.96 -0.94 -1.89
C GLY A 19 8.22 -0.72 -1.04
N MET A 20 9.08 0.21 -1.44
CA MET A 20 10.27 0.57 -0.68
C MET A 20 9.92 1.13 0.71
N MET A 21 8.97 2.08 0.78
CA MET A 21 8.50 2.65 2.05
C MET A 21 7.91 1.59 2.97
N ALA A 22 7.13 0.64 2.42
CA ALA A 22 6.57 -0.46 3.19
C ALA A 22 7.64 -1.37 3.78
N SER A 23 8.63 -1.77 2.98
CA SER A 23 9.77 -2.57 3.47
C SER A 23 10.59 -1.84 4.53
N CYS A 24 10.89 -0.55 4.30
CA CYS A 24 11.62 0.27 5.26
C CYS A 24 10.88 0.39 6.59
N ALA A 25 9.58 0.72 6.58
CA ALA A 25 8.78 0.83 7.79
C ALA A 25 8.71 -0.50 8.57
N SER A 26 8.49 -1.62 7.87
CA SER A 26 8.49 -2.95 8.48
C SER A 26 9.83 -3.29 9.14
N HIS A 27 10.95 -2.98 8.49
CA HIS A 27 12.29 -3.25 9.03
C HIS A 27 12.61 -2.37 10.24
N VAL A 28 12.35 -1.06 10.15
CA VAL A 28 12.57 -0.14 11.27
C VAL A 28 11.77 -0.56 12.51
N ILE A 29 10.51 -0.96 12.33
CA ILE A 29 9.67 -1.42 13.44
C ILE A 29 10.14 -2.79 13.93
N SER A 30 10.46 -3.73 13.04
CA SER A 30 10.94 -5.06 13.42
C SER A 30 12.25 -5.01 14.22
N LEU A 31 13.15 -4.06 13.93
CA LEU A 31 14.39 -3.87 14.70
C LEU A 31 14.14 -3.45 16.15
N LYS A 32 13.01 -2.78 16.44
CA LYS A 32 12.66 -2.35 17.81
C LYS A 32 11.97 -3.44 18.61
N PHE A 33 11.14 -4.26 17.95
CA PHE A 33 10.21 -5.16 18.63
C PHE A 33 10.53 -6.66 18.46
N LYS A 34 11.46 -7.03 17.57
CA LYS A 34 11.82 -8.44 17.31
C LYS A 34 13.30 -8.67 17.53
N ASN A 35 13.62 -9.88 17.98
CA ASN A 35 14.99 -10.38 17.94
C ASN A 35 15.47 -10.48 16.48
N TRP A 36 16.72 -10.14 16.22
CA TRP A 36 17.31 -10.13 14.87
C TRP A 36 17.13 -11.45 14.11
N LYS A 37 17.17 -12.59 14.82
CA LYS A 37 16.94 -13.94 14.25
C LYS A 37 15.51 -14.16 13.72
N ASN A 38 14.56 -13.35 14.17
CA ASN A 38 13.14 -13.43 13.82
C ASN A 38 12.72 -12.33 12.82
N ILE A 39 13.66 -11.53 12.34
CA ILE A 39 13.40 -10.55 11.28
C ILE A 39 13.37 -11.30 9.96
N ARG A 40 12.18 -11.39 9.35
CA ARG A 40 12.02 -11.95 8.02
C ARG A 40 12.19 -10.85 6.96
N PRO A 41 12.77 -11.17 5.79
CA PRO A 41 12.83 -10.22 4.69
C PRO A 41 11.43 -9.71 4.32
N SER A 42 11.27 -8.39 4.23
CA SER A 42 10.04 -7.76 3.77
C SER A 42 10.18 -7.51 2.28
N LEU A 43 9.38 -8.19 1.48
CA LEU A 43 9.44 -8.09 0.01
C LEU A 43 8.81 -6.79 -0.51
N GLY A 44 8.04 -6.06 0.30
CA GLY A 44 7.42 -4.78 -0.06
C GLY A 44 6.29 -4.86 -1.09
N ALA A 45 6.23 -5.92 -1.90
CA ALA A 45 5.23 -6.10 -2.95
C ALA A 45 3.80 -6.04 -2.41
N SER A 46 3.48 -6.73 -1.31
CA SER A 46 2.15 -6.67 -0.72
C SER A 46 1.82 -5.28 -0.15
N GLY A 47 2.81 -4.56 0.39
CA GLY A 47 2.64 -3.17 0.80
C GLY A 47 2.32 -2.24 -0.39
N ALA A 48 2.99 -2.42 -1.53
CA ALA A 48 2.68 -1.70 -2.76
C ALA A 48 1.25 -1.99 -3.26
N ILE A 49 0.79 -3.25 -3.14
CA ILE A 49 -0.60 -3.60 -3.43
C ILE A 49 -1.58 -2.89 -2.50
N TYR A 50 -1.30 -2.82 -1.18
CA TYR A 50 -2.13 -2.05 -0.25
C TYR A 50 -2.16 -0.55 -0.61
N ALA A 51 -1.03 0.02 -1.05
CA ALA A 51 -1.00 1.39 -1.54
C ALA A 51 -1.91 1.58 -2.76
N CYS A 52 -1.87 0.66 -3.73
CA CYS A 52 -2.77 0.66 -4.88
C CYS A 52 -4.24 0.54 -4.44
N LEU A 53 -4.56 -0.38 -3.53
CA LEU A 53 -5.92 -0.56 -3.00
C LEU A 53 -6.44 0.72 -2.33
N SER A 54 -5.61 1.40 -1.54
CA SER A 54 -5.94 2.70 -0.95
C SER A 54 -6.23 3.76 -2.00
N LEU A 55 -5.39 3.89 -3.02
CA LEU A 55 -5.60 4.84 -4.11
C LEU A 55 -6.90 4.53 -4.87
N VAL A 56 -7.16 3.25 -5.16
CA VAL A 56 -8.42 2.82 -5.78
C VAL A 56 -9.63 3.11 -4.89
N ALA A 57 -9.53 2.89 -3.58
CA ALA A 57 -10.64 3.13 -2.67
C ALA A 57 -11.08 4.59 -2.64
N VAL A 58 -10.15 5.52 -2.80
CA VAL A 58 -10.43 6.96 -2.85
C VAL A 58 -10.96 7.38 -4.23
N GLU A 59 -10.30 6.95 -5.30
CA GLU A 59 -10.62 7.42 -6.67
C GLU A 59 -11.83 6.70 -7.28
N PHE A 60 -12.06 5.44 -6.89
CA PHE A 60 -13.11 4.56 -7.41
C PHE A 60 -13.78 3.77 -6.27
N PRO A 61 -14.52 4.43 -5.35
CA PRO A 61 -15.09 3.78 -4.17
C PRO A 61 -16.07 2.63 -4.49
N GLU A 62 -16.69 2.66 -5.67
CA GLU A 62 -17.60 1.63 -6.17
C GLU A 62 -16.89 0.44 -6.84
N ALA A 63 -15.57 0.51 -7.04
CA ALA A 63 -14.80 -0.59 -7.59
C ALA A 63 -14.90 -1.82 -6.68
N SER A 64 -14.83 -3.02 -7.27
CA SER A 64 -14.86 -4.28 -6.54
C SER A 64 -13.56 -5.05 -6.71
N VAL A 65 -13.15 -5.75 -5.66
CA VAL A 65 -11.99 -6.63 -5.64
C VAL A 65 -12.41 -8.06 -5.33
N PHE A 66 -11.63 -9.00 -5.86
CA PHE A 66 -11.75 -10.43 -5.52
C PHE A 66 -10.59 -10.79 -4.61
N LEU A 67 -10.90 -11.38 -3.45
CA LEU A 67 -9.89 -11.93 -2.56
C LEU A 67 -9.77 -13.42 -2.85
N ILE A 68 -8.61 -13.86 -3.36
CA ILE A 68 -8.39 -15.22 -3.87
C ILE A 68 -8.61 -16.33 -2.82
N PHE A 69 -8.66 -15.97 -1.53
CA PHE A 69 -8.83 -16.89 -0.40
C PHE A 69 -10.25 -16.86 0.22
N LEU A 70 -11.14 -15.98 -0.26
CA LEU A 70 -12.55 -15.97 0.12
C LEU A 70 -13.39 -16.66 -0.96
N PRO A 71 -14.61 -17.15 -0.64
CA PRO A 71 -15.60 -17.50 -1.66
C PRO A 71 -15.66 -16.40 -2.72
N PHE A 72 -15.56 -16.78 -4.00
CA PHE A 72 -15.30 -15.93 -5.16
C PHE A 72 -16.43 -14.92 -5.48
N PHE A 73 -16.83 -14.08 -4.53
CA PHE A 73 -17.74 -12.96 -4.76
C PHE A 73 -16.98 -11.62 -4.75
N PRO A 74 -17.39 -10.68 -5.61
CA PRO A 74 -16.80 -9.34 -5.62
C PRO A 74 -17.16 -8.60 -4.33
N ILE A 75 -16.16 -7.97 -3.70
CA ILE A 75 -16.34 -7.12 -2.52
C ILE A 75 -16.00 -5.69 -2.91
N LYS A 76 -16.88 -4.73 -2.62
CA LYS A 76 -16.59 -3.32 -2.85
C LYS A 76 -15.33 -2.91 -2.09
N ILE A 77 -14.46 -2.15 -2.75
CA ILE A 77 -13.17 -1.75 -2.20
C ILE A 77 -13.33 -0.95 -0.89
N ILE A 78 -14.40 -0.16 -0.80
CA ILE A 78 -14.74 0.63 0.41
C ILE A 78 -15.02 -0.25 1.64
N HIS A 79 -15.38 -1.53 1.45
CA HIS A 79 -15.54 -2.49 2.53
C HIS A 79 -14.30 -3.38 2.68
N ALA A 80 -13.68 -3.77 1.57
CA ALA A 80 -12.53 -4.66 1.57
C ALA A 80 -11.31 -4.01 2.25
N LEU A 81 -10.97 -2.76 1.93
CA LEU A 81 -9.78 -2.11 2.46
C LEU A 81 -9.84 -1.90 4.00
N PRO A 82 -10.91 -1.36 4.60
CA PRO A 82 -11.01 -1.28 6.05
C PRO A 82 -10.95 -2.64 6.75
N ALA A 83 -11.54 -3.68 6.16
CA ALA A 83 -11.48 -5.04 6.70
C ALA A 83 -10.04 -5.60 6.69
N LEU A 84 -9.29 -5.37 5.61
CA LEU A 84 -7.88 -5.73 5.51
C LEU A 84 -7.02 -4.99 6.53
N ILE A 85 -7.23 -3.68 6.69
CA ILE A 85 -6.55 -2.87 7.71
C ILE A 85 -6.86 -3.39 9.13
N ALA A 86 -8.12 -3.71 9.42
CA ALA A 86 -8.51 -4.28 10.71
C ALA A 86 -7.86 -5.64 10.96
N PHE A 87 -7.77 -6.48 9.93
CA PHE A 87 -7.06 -7.76 9.99
C PHE A 87 -5.57 -7.57 10.29
N ASP A 88 -4.89 -6.62 9.65
CA ASP A 88 -3.48 -6.34 9.93
C ASP A 88 -3.25 -5.79 11.34
N ILE A 89 -4.13 -4.90 11.83
CA ILE A 89 -4.06 -4.40 13.21
C ILE A 89 -4.23 -5.55 14.20
N PHE A 90 -5.20 -6.43 13.98
CA PHE A 90 -5.38 -7.62 14.80
C PHE A 90 -4.16 -8.55 14.74
N GLY A 91 -3.55 -8.72 13.56
CA GLY A 91 -2.32 -9.49 13.37
C GLY A 91 -1.15 -8.95 14.21
N ILE A 92 -0.97 -7.63 14.24
CA ILE A 92 0.03 -6.97 15.08
C ILE A 92 -0.25 -7.20 16.56
N ILE A 93 -1.49 -6.95 17.02
CA ILE A 93 -1.87 -7.09 18.44
C ILE A 93 -1.75 -8.55 18.91
N SER A 94 -2.15 -9.50 18.08
CA SER A 94 -2.11 -10.94 18.41
C SER A 94 -0.71 -11.55 18.36
N GLY A 95 0.29 -10.85 17.82
CA GLY A 95 1.66 -11.33 17.68
C GLY A 95 1.83 -12.51 16.70
N LYS A 96 0.78 -12.87 15.95
CA LYS A 96 0.84 -13.94 14.93
C LYS A 96 1.46 -13.38 13.65
N THR A 97 2.53 -14.00 13.15
CA THR A 97 3.36 -13.40 12.08
C THR A 97 3.45 -14.27 10.83
N ILE A 98 2.29 -14.60 10.26
CA ILE A 98 2.26 -15.22 8.92
C ILE A 98 2.49 -14.16 7.84
N PHE A 99 1.99 -12.94 8.07
CA PHE A 99 2.07 -11.82 7.14
C PHE A 99 2.92 -10.67 7.69
N ASP A 100 3.39 -9.81 6.79
CA ASP A 100 4.07 -8.57 7.13
C ASP A 100 3.04 -7.43 7.31
N HIS A 101 2.30 -7.51 8.41
CA HIS A 101 1.21 -6.58 8.73
C HIS A 101 1.66 -5.11 8.78
N VAL A 102 2.90 -4.86 9.20
CA VAL A 102 3.45 -3.48 9.25
C VAL A 102 3.70 -2.95 7.84
N ALA A 103 4.24 -3.78 6.94
CA ALA A 103 4.40 -3.41 5.54
C ALA A 103 3.05 -3.12 4.86
N HIS A 104 2.02 -3.91 5.16
CA HIS A 104 0.67 -3.68 4.62
C HIS A 104 0.08 -2.34 5.07
N LEU A 105 0.11 -2.06 6.38
CA LEU A 105 -0.44 -0.82 6.94
C LEU A 105 0.33 0.41 6.47
N SER A 106 1.67 0.35 6.44
CA SER A 106 2.48 1.45 5.92
C SER A 106 2.25 1.71 4.43
N GLY A 107 2.09 0.65 3.63
CA GLY A 107 1.66 0.76 2.23
C GLY A 107 0.30 1.42 2.08
N ALA A 108 -0.70 0.98 2.87
CA ALA A 108 -2.04 1.56 2.85
C ALA A 108 -2.03 3.06 3.18
N LEU A 109 -1.29 3.43 4.22
CA LEU A 109 -1.12 4.83 4.64
C LEU A 109 -0.43 5.66 3.56
N PHE A 110 0.63 5.13 2.94
CA PHE A 110 1.31 5.80 1.84
C PHE A 110 0.36 6.03 0.65
N GLY A 111 -0.46 5.04 0.30
CA GLY A 111 -1.45 5.15 -0.77
C GLY A 111 -2.49 6.25 -0.50
N LEU A 112 -3.02 6.32 0.73
CA LEU A 112 -3.96 7.37 1.16
C LEU A 112 -3.31 8.76 1.09
N TYR A 113 -2.08 8.89 1.61
CA TYR A 113 -1.32 10.13 1.55
C TYR A 113 -1.05 10.57 0.10
N TYR A 114 -0.64 9.64 -0.75
CA TYR A 114 -0.39 9.91 -2.16
C TYR A 114 -1.64 10.37 -2.89
N SER A 115 -2.80 9.76 -2.58
CA SER A 115 -4.08 10.14 -3.16
C SER A 115 -4.43 11.61 -2.87
N GLN A 116 -4.10 12.10 -1.67
CA GLN A 116 -4.40 13.46 -1.22
C GLN A 116 -3.39 14.48 -1.74
N TYR A 117 -2.09 14.18 -1.71
CA TYR A 117 -1.03 15.16 -1.97
C TYR A 117 -0.13 14.76 -3.14
N GLY A 118 0.23 13.48 -3.23
CA GLY A 118 1.26 12.99 -4.15
C GLY A 118 0.96 13.21 -5.64
N LYS A 119 -0.31 13.22 -6.03
CA LYS A 119 -0.72 13.52 -7.42
C LYS A 119 -0.37 14.94 -7.85
N GLU A 120 -0.60 15.93 -6.99
CA GLU A 120 -0.32 17.34 -7.30
C GLU A 120 1.18 17.63 -7.28
N LEU A 121 1.91 17.10 -6.28
CA LEU A 121 3.38 17.22 -6.23
C LEU A 121 4.04 16.66 -7.50
N TYR A 122 3.57 15.52 -8.01
CA TYR A 122 4.11 14.95 -9.25
C TYR A 122 3.87 15.87 -10.45
N LYS A 123 2.66 16.44 -10.58
CA LYS A 123 2.34 17.36 -11.68
C LYS A 123 3.24 18.61 -11.63
N GLU A 124 3.41 19.20 -10.45
CA GLU A 124 4.28 20.37 -10.27
C GLU A 124 5.73 20.07 -10.65
N ALA A 125 6.26 18.93 -10.18
CA ALA A 125 7.61 18.48 -10.53
C ALA A 125 7.76 18.22 -12.04
N ALA A 126 6.79 17.55 -12.66
CA ALA A 126 6.79 17.27 -14.09
C ALA A 126 6.75 18.56 -14.93
N ILE A 127 5.99 19.56 -14.51
CA ILE A 127 5.95 20.88 -15.16
C ILE A 127 7.28 21.61 -15.00
N ALA A 128 7.88 21.59 -13.80
CA ALA A 128 9.17 22.24 -13.55
C ALA A 128 10.29 21.64 -14.41
N LEU A 129 10.33 20.30 -14.54
CA LEU A 129 11.34 19.60 -15.33
C LEU A 129 11.22 19.85 -16.83
N ARG A 130 10.03 20.16 -17.36
CA ARG A 130 9.83 20.52 -18.78
C ARG A 130 10.35 21.91 -19.15
N LYS A 131 10.77 22.71 -18.17
CA LYS A 131 11.33 24.06 -18.40
C LYS A 131 12.85 24.05 -18.60
N PHE A 132 13.48 22.87 -18.50
CA PHE A 132 14.89 22.63 -18.77
C PHE A 132 15.02 21.73 -20.00
#